data_AF-A0A950C6B5-F1
#
_entry.id   AF-A0A950C6B5-F1
#
_cell.length_a   1.000
_cell.length_b   1.000
_cell.length_c   1.000
_cell.angle_alpha   90.00
_cell.angle_beta   90.00
_cell.angle_gamma   90.00
#
_symmetry.space_group_name_H-M   'P 1'
#
loop_
_entity.id
_entity.type
_entity.pdbx_description
1 polymer ?
#
loop_
_entity_poly.entity_id
_entity_poly.type
_entity_poly.pdbx_seq_one_letter_code
_entity_poly.pdbx_strand_id
1 'polypeptide(L)'
;AVPFVVVALTAAAPPVYYGAIVLGELMLFMSTGPVNAAIVNAVSPFERASAMALCMLLIHLLGDVHSPWVIGWLSDHSSLASAVLIVPVAVAIGGLVWLAAARTAARASPVPA
;
A
#
# COMPACT_ATOMS: atom_id res chain seq x y z
N ALA A 1 -3.78 -4.86 6.71
CA ALA A 1 -4.19 -3.45 6.54
C ALA A 1 -5.67 -3.32 6.15
N VAL A 2 -6.11 -3.82 4.98
CA VAL A 2 -7.46 -3.53 4.40
C VAL A 2 -8.63 -3.59 5.40
N PRO A 3 -8.86 -4.65 6.20
CA PRO A 3 -10.01 -4.69 7.09
C PRO A 3 -9.98 -3.56 8.14
N PHE A 4 -8.80 -3.26 8.69
CA PHE A 4 -8.62 -2.20 9.67
C PHE A 4 -8.78 -0.81 9.04
N VAL A 5 -8.33 -0.61 7.80
CA VAL A 5 -8.55 0.65 7.07
C VAL A 5 -10.05 0.85 6.80
N VAL A 6 -10.78 -0.20 6.38
CA VAL A 6 -12.25 -0.12 6.19
C VAL A 6 -12.94 0.21 7.51
N VAL A 7 -12.60 -0.48 8.60
CA VAL A 7 -13.17 -0.20 9.93
C VAL A 7 -12.86 1.23 10.36
N ALA A 8 -11.62 1.70 10.21
CA ALA A 8 -11.25 3.06 10.55
C ALA A 8 -12.10 4.09 9.78
N LEU A 9 -12.20 3.94 8.46
CA LEU A 9 -12.90 4.92 7.60
C LEU A 9 -14.43 4.88 7.73
N THR A 10 -14.99 3.84 8.38
CA THR A 10 -16.45 3.69 8.57
C THR A 10 -16.88 3.81 10.03
N ALA A 11 -15.94 3.93 10.97
CA ALA A 11 -16.24 3.99 12.40
C ALA A 11 -16.86 5.33 12.80
N ALA A 12 -18.05 5.28 13.40
CA ALA A 12 -18.67 6.44 14.04
C ALA A 12 -18.10 6.73 15.45
N ALA A 13 -17.62 5.69 16.15
CA ALA A 13 -17.10 5.80 17.50
C ALA A 13 -15.59 6.09 17.50
N PRO A 14 -15.12 7.21 18.11
CA PRO A 14 -13.71 7.58 18.11
C PRO A 14 -12.74 6.49 18.61
N PRO A 15 -13.04 5.73 19.69
CA PRO A 15 -12.14 4.67 20.14
C PRO A 15 -11.93 3.57 19.09
N VAL A 16 -12.96 3.25 18.30
CA VAL A 16 -12.88 2.26 17.22
C VAL A 16 -12.03 2.80 16.08
N TYR A 17 -12.22 4.07 15.70
CA TYR A 17 -11.38 4.76 14.72
C TYR A 17 -9.90 4.70 15.12
N TYR A 18 -9.56 5.13 16.34
CA TYR A 18 -8.18 5.20 16.79
C TYR A 18 -7.51 3.82 16.85
N GLY A 19 -8.21 2.79 17.35
CA GLY A 19 -7.66 1.44 17.36
C GLY A 19 -7.46 0.88 15.95
N ALA A 20 -8.44 1.08 15.07
CA ALA A 20 -8.39 0.56 13.70
C ALA A 20 -7.36 1.29 12.84
N ILE A 21 -7.22 2.61 12.94
CA ILE A 21 -6.24 3.37 12.16
C ILE A 21 -4.81 2.98 12.54
N VAL A 22 -4.51 2.82 13.84
CA VAL A 22 -3.19 2.37 14.32
C VAL A 22 -2.85 0.99 13.78
N LEU A 23 -3.77 0.03 13.87
CA LEU A 23 -3.54 -1.32 13.32
C LEU A 23 -3.45 -1.30 11.79
N GLY A 24 -4.26 -0.48 11.13
CA GLY A 24 -4.26 -0.30 9.68
C GLY A 24 -2.92 0.22 9.18
N GLU A 25 -2.44 1.31 9.77
CA GLU A 25 -1.15 1.94 9.47
C GLU A 25 0.01 1.01 9.81
N LEU A 26 0.05 0.42 11.02
CA LEU A 26 1.09 -0.51 11.42
C LEU A 26 1.25 -1.64 10.40
N MET A 27 0.14 -2.28 10.02
CA MET A 27 0.18 -3.37 9.04
C MET A 27 0.54 -2.89 7.63
N LEU A 28 0.13 -1.68 7.23
CA LEU A 28 0.46 -1.12 5.92
C LEU A 28 1.95 -0.81 5.84
N PHE A 29 2.51 -0.16 6.86
CA PHE A 29 3.93 0.19 6.88
C PHE A 29 4.84 -1.00 7.19
N MET A 30 4.33 -2.06 7.82
CA MET A 30 5.08 -3.32 8.00
C MET A 30 5.54 -3.94 6.66
N SER A 31 4.83 -3.70 5.54
CA SER A 31 5.26 -4.21 4.24
C SER A 31 6.45 -3.47 3.62
N THR A 32 6.79 -2.28 4.12
CA THR A 32 7.87 -1.46 3.54
C THR A 32 9.22 -2.16 3.57
N GLY A 33 9.58 -2.78 4.70
CA GLY A 33 10.83 -3.52 4.86
C GLY A 33 10.99 -4.67 3.85
N PRO A 34 10.07 -5.64 3.83
CA PRO A 34 10.12 -6.76 2.89
C PRO A 34 10.09 -6.33 1.41
N VAL A 35 9.28 -5.35 1.05
CA VAL A 35 9.19 -4.84 -0.33
C VAL A 35 10.50 -4.17 -0.75
N ASN A 36 11.05 -3.30 0.10
CA ASN A 36 12.32 -2.64 -0.20
C ASN A 36 13.47 -3.65 -0.31
N ALA A 37 13.49 -4.67 0.56
CA ALA A 37 14.45 -5.76 0.49
C ALA A 37 14.34 -6.53 -0.84
N ALA A 38 13.12 -6.83 -1.30
CA ALA A 38 12.90 -7.48 -2.58
C ALA A 38 13.44 -6.66 -3.76
N ILE A 39 13.21 -5.33 -3.76
CA ILE A 39 13.69 -4.42 -4.80
C ILE A 39 15.22 -4.40 -4.86
N VAL A 40 15.90 -4.22 -3.73
CA VAL A 40 17.38 -4.15 -3.72
C VAL A 40 18.07 -5.48 -3.98
N ASN A 41 17.37 -6.61 -3.75
CA ASN A 41 17.85 -7.95 -4.08
C ASN A 41 17.64 -8.31 -5.55
N ALA A 42 16.76 -7.59 -6.27
CA ALA A 42 16.48 -7.82 -7.68
C ALA A 42 17.47 -7.12 -8.63
N VAL A 43 18.32 -6.23 -8.12
CA VAL A 43 19.28 -5.43 -8.90
C VAL A 43 20.72 -5.64 -8.41
N SER A 44 21.71 -5.26 -9.22
CA SER A 44 23.11 -5.35 -8.79
C SER A 44 23.40 -4.36 -7.64
N PRO A 45 24.45 -4.60 -6.83
CA PRO A 45 24.79 -3.71 -5.71
C PRO A 45 24.98 -2.24 -6.11
N PHE A 46 25.48 -1.99 -7.33
CA PHE A 46 25.73 -0.65 -7.86
C PHE A 46 24.45 0.10 -8.28
N GLU A 47 23.33 -0.60 -8.44
CA GLU A 47 22.06 -0.03 -8.91
C GLU A 47 21.05 0.18 -7.77
N ARG A 48 21.31 -0.35 -6.57
CA ARG A 48 20.36 -0.33 -5.44
C ARG A 48 19.85 1.06 -5.08
N ALA A 49 20.74 2.05 -5.09
CA ALA A 49 20.37 3.44 -4.81
C ALA A 49 19.39 3.98 -5.87
N SER A 50 19.69 3.77 -7.16
CA SER A 50 18.83 4.18 -8.27
C SER A 50 17.50 3.42 -8.28
N ALA A 51 17.50 2.12 -7.96
CA ALA A 51 16.28 1.32 -7.87
C ALA A 51 15.34 1.81 -6.76
N MET A 52 15.90 2.14 -5.59
CA MET A 52 15.13 2.74 -4.49
C MET A 52 14.64 4.15 -4.82
N ALA A 53 15.48 4.98 -5.45
CA ALA A 53 15.09 6.32 -5.89
C ALA A 53 13.95 6.26 -6.91
N LEU A 54 14.03 5.35 -7.88
CA LEU A 54 12.96 5.13 -8.85
C LEU A 54 11.68 4.61 -8.19
N CYS A 55 11.78 3.67 -7.25
CA CYS A 55 10.63 3.19 -6.47
C CYS A 55 9.92 4.35 -5.76
N MET A 56 10.67 5.19 -5.03
CA MET A 56 10.12 6.36 -4.35
C MET A 56 9.49 7.35 -5.33
N LEU A 57 10.19 7.66 -6.42
CA LEU A 57 9.69 8.55 -7.47
C LEU A 57 8.36 8.04 -8.02
N LEU A 58 8.25 6.75 -8.33
CA LEU A 58 7.03 6.16 -8.87
C LEU A 58 5.87 6.21 -7.88
N ILE A 59 6.11 5.94 -6.59
CA ILE A 59 5.06 6.03 -5.57
C ILE A 59 4.53 7.48 -5.44
N HIS A 60 5.42 8.47 -5.44
CA HIS A 60 4.99 9.87 -5.35
C HIS A 60 4.29 10.33 -6.62
N LEU A 61 4.89 10.04 -7.77
CA LEU A 61 4.38 10.49 -9.07
C LEU A 61 3.03 9.84 -9.39
N LEU A 62 2.88 8.54 -9.17
CA LEU A 62 1.67 7.80 -9.53
C LEU A 62 0.61 7.80 -8.41
N GLY A 63 1.04 7.87 -7.15
CA GLY A 63 0.17 7.80 -5.97
C GLY A 63 -0.05 9.15 -5.33
N ASP A 64 0.98 9.71 -4.69
CA ASP A 64 0.82 10.85 -3.77
C ASP A 64 0.35 12.13 -4.47
N VAL A 65 0.80 12.38 -5.70
CA VAL A 65 0.39 13.56 -6.47
C VAL A 65 -1.06 13.44 -6.96
N HIS A 66 -1.47 12.24 -7.39
CA HIS A 66 -2.78 12.05 -8.01
C HIS A 66 -3.89 11.73 -7.00
N SER A 67 -3.59 11.06 -5.89
CA SER A 67 -4.61 10.60 -4.94
C SER A 67 -5.43 11.73 -4.31
N PRO A 68 -4.88 12.91 -3.91
CA PRO A 68 -5.70 13.99 -3.36
C PRO A 68 -6.65 14.56 -4.41
N TRP A 69 -6.20 14.66 -5.68
CA TRP A 69 -7.05 15.13 -6.77
C TRP A 69 -8.21 14.17 -7.05
N VAL A 70 -7.95 12.87 -7.13
CA VAL A 70 -9.00 11.85 -7.35
C VAL A 70 -9.99 11.82 -6.18
N ILE A 71 -9.50 11.82 -4.93
CA ILE A 71 -10.36 11.82 -3.73
C ILE A 71 -11.17 13.11 -3.66
N GLY A 72 -10.56 14.26 -3.92
CA GLY A 72 -11.23 15.56 -3.96
C GLY A 72 -12.35 15.59 -5.00
N TRP A 73 -12.05 15.20 -6.24
CA TRP A 73 -13.05 15.13 -7.30
C TRP A 73 -14.22 14.21 -6.97
N LEU A 74 -13.97 13.03 -6.39
CA LEU A 74 -15.03 12.13 -5.92
C LEU A 74 -15.83 12.72 -4.76
N SER A 75 -15.17 13.45 -3.85
CA SER A 75 -15.81 14.14 -2.74
C SER A 75 -16.77 15.22 -3.23
N ASP A 76 -16.39 15.99 -4.25
CA ASP A 76 -17.22 17.03 -4.85
C ASP A 76 -18.53 16.49 -5.45
N HIS A 77 -18.55 15.22 -5.87
CA HIS A 77 -19.71 14.55 -6.47
C HIS A 77 -20.43 13.58 -5.53
N SER A 78 -19.95 13.42 -4.29
CA SER A 78 -20.57 12.52 -3.31
C SER A 78 -20.40 13.07 -1.89
N SER A 79 -19.42 12.56 -1.14
CA SER A 79 -18.99 13.04 0.16
C SER A 79 -17.55 12.59 0.40
N LEU A 80 -16.84 13.27 1.29
CA LEU A 80 -15.49 12.83 1.66
C LEU A 80 -15.51 11.41 2.25
N ALA A 81 -16.51 11.09 3.08
CA ALA A 81 -16.64 9.79 3.72
C ALA A 81 -16.77 8.64 2.70
N SER A 82 -17.52 8.83 1.61
CA SER A 82 -17.60 7.85 0.53
C SER A 82 -16.35 7.87 -0.36
N ALA A 83 -15.79 9.05 -0.64
CA ALA A 83 -14.63 9.19 -1.51
C ALA A 83 -13.37 8.49 -0.96
N VAL A 84 -13.11 8.60 0.34
CA VAL A 84 -11.94 7.96 0.97
C VAL A 84 -12.00 6.43 0.98
N LEU A 85 -13.16 5.82 0.72
CA LEU A 85 -13.29 4.36 0.62
C LEU A 85 -12.60 3.76 -0.61
N ILE A 86 -12.11 4.58 -1.54
CA ILE A 86 -11.21 4.09 -2.60
C ILE A 86 -9.84 3.67 -2.05
N VAL A 87 -9.41 4.21 -0.89
CA VAL A 87 -8.11 3.91 -0.27
C VAL A 87 -7.96 2.43 0.08
N PRO A 88 -8.89 1.78 0.82
CA PRO A 88 -8.78 0.35 1.10
C PRO A 88 -8.81 -0.52 -0.16
N VAL A 89 -9.45 -0.07 -1.25
CA VAL A 89 -9.40 -0.76 -2.56
C VAL A 89 -7.98 -0.70 -3.14
N ALA A 90 -7.35 0.49 -3.15
CA ALA A 90 -5.96 0.64 -3.60
C ALA A 90 -4.99 -0.22 -2.76
N VAL A 91 -5.18 -0.25 -1.44
CA VAL A 91 -4.39 -1.11 -0.54
C VAL A 91 -4.61 -2.59 -0.85
N ALA A 92 -5.84 -3.01 -1.15
CA ALA A 92 -6.14 -4.40 -1.53
C ALA A 92 -5.46 -4.78 -2.85
N ILE A 93 -5.51 -3.90 -3.86
CA ILE A 93 -4.83 -4.12 -5.15
C ILE A 93 -3.31 -4.27 -4.93
N GLY A 94 -2.69 -3.35 -4.19
CA GLY A 94 -1.26 -3.43 -3.87
C GLY A 94 -0.90 -4.71 -3.12
N GLY A 95 -1.71 -5.12 -2.14
CA GLY A 95 -1.54 -6.37 -1.42
C GLY A 95 -1.65 -7.60 -2.33
N LEU A 96 -2.62 -7.64 -3.24
CA LEU A 96 -2.80 -8.74 -4.20
C LEU A 96 -1.63 -8.86 -5.17
N VAL A 97 -1.11 -7.72 -5.67
CA VAL A 97 0.07 -7.68 -6.55
C VAL A 97 1.28 -8.27 -5.83
N TRP A 98 1.55 -7.86 -4.60
CA TRP A 98 2.69 -8.39 -3.83
C TRP A 98 2.51 -9.86 -3.42
N LEU A 99 1.30 -10.28 -3.09
CA LEU A 99 1.00 -11.70 -2.84
C LEU A 99 1.17 -12.55 -4.10
N ALA A 100 0.83 -12.03 -5.28
CA ALA A 100 1.09 -12.71 -6.55
C ALA A 100 2.60 -12.80 -6.83
N ALA A 101 3.33 -11.69 -6.67
CA ALA A 101 4.79 -11.67 -6.83
C ALA A 101 5.50 -12.65 -5.89
N ALA A 102 5.13 -12.68 -4.61
CA ALA A 102 5.68 -13.61 -3.62
C ALA A 102 5.40 -15.08 -3.99
N ARG A 103 4.19 -15.39 -4.48
CA ARG A 103 3.84 -16.75 -4.94
C ARG A 103 4.65 -17.15 -6.17
N THR A 104 4.85 -16.25 -7.12
CA THR A 104 5.67 -16.51 -8.31
C THR A 104 7.13 -16.73 -7.93
N ALA A 105 7.68 -15.89 -7.05
CA ALA A 105 9.05 -16.04 -6.55
C ALA A 105 9.25 -17.39 -5.82
N ALA A 106 8.32 -17.78 -4.95
CA ALA A 106 8.38 -19.07 -4.24
C ALA A 106 8.35 -20.28 -5.19
N ARG A 107 7.63 -20.19 -6.32
CA ARG A 107 7.59 -21.25 -7.34
C ARG A 107 8.85 -21.32 -8.20
N ALA A 108 9.54 -20.19 -8.37
CA ALA A 108 10.75 -20.11 -9.18
C ALA A 108 12.01 -20.54 -8.41
N SER A 109 11.96 -20.54 -7.07
CA SER A 109 13.07 -21.01 -6.23
C SER A 109 13.26 -22.53 -6.36
N PRO A 110 14.43 -23.02 -6.80
CA PRO A 110 14.69 -24.45 -6.98
C PRO A 110 14.96 -25.23 -5.67
N VAL A 111 14.86 -24.57 -4.51
CA VAL A 111 15.10 -25.17 -3.20
C VAL A 111 13.76 -25.31 -2.47
N PRO A 112 13.33 -26.52 -2.08
CA PRO A 112 12.12 -26.69 -1.28
C PRO A 112 12.30 -26.05 0.10
N ALA A 113 11.23 -25.41 0.58
CA ALA A 113 11.14 -24.79 1.89
C ALA A 113 11.34 -25.79 3.03
#